data_AF-A0A9K3Q3T1-F1
#
_entry.id   AF-A0A9K3Q3T1-F1
#
_cell.length_a   1.000
_cell.length_b   1.000
_cell.length_c   1.000
_cell.angle_alpha   90.00
_cell.angle_beta   90.00
_cell.angle_gamma   90.00
#
_symmetry.space_group_name_H-M   'P 1'
#
loop_
_entity.id
_entity.type
_entity.pdbx_description
1 polymer ?
#
loop_
_entity_poly.entity_id
_entity_poly.type
_entity_poly.pdbx_seq_one_letter_code
_entity_poly.pdbx_strand_id
1 'polypeptide(L)'
;MASIGYSEEHMALEAPQLSQLFGGAPIDYYHNPTAMVSDDDVTGYYRDLTQAGTQKLGRITKEVNGLVHHLRTALASVGRNGRVIHLAHSQGVLVTALACKQLLPKEMEQIEVLALDTC
;
A
#
# COMPACT_ATOMS: atom_id res chain seq x y z
N MET A 1 7.05 6.52 15.47
CA MET A 1 6.40 5.32 14.92
C MET A 1 5.49 5.84 13.81
N ALA A 2 5.69 5.38 12.58
CA ALA A 2 4.78 5.73 11.48
C ALA A 2 3.46 5.00 11.76
N SER A 3 2.38 5.75 11.96
CA SER A 3 1.06 5.15 12.11
C SER A 3 0.57 4.77 10.72
N ILE A 4 -0.13 3.66 10.58
CA ILE A 4 -0.75 3.32 9.31
C ILE A 4 -1.88 4.34 9.14
N GLY A 5 -1.75 5.28 8.21
CA GLY A 5 -2.83 6.24 7.98
C GLY A 5 -4.10 5.53 7.52
N TYR A 6 -5.02 5.31 8.45
CA TYR A 6 -6.36 4.76 8.20
C TYR A 6 -7.34 5.84 7.71
N SER A 7 -6.91 7.11 7.64
CA SER A 7 -7.63 8.23 7.06
C SER A 7 -6.75 9.03 6.08
N GLU A 8 -7.37 9.72 5.12
CA GLU A 8 -6.66 10.64 4.21
C GLU A 8 -5.92 11.74 4.97
N GLU A 9 -6.48 12.20 6.09
CA GLU A 9 -5.88 13.23 6.95
C GLU A 9 -4.56 12.75 7.59
N HIS A 10 -4.53 11.51 8.10
CA HIS A 10 -3.30 10.92 8.64
C HIS A 10 -2.24 10.77 7.55
N MET A 11 -2.61 10.26 6.38
CA MET A 11 -1.68 10.13 5.25
C MET A 11 -1.12 11.48 4.81
N ALA A 12 -1.95 12.54 4.79
CA ALA A 12 -1.52 13.89 4.43
C ALA A 12 -0.56 14.50 5.47
N LEU A 13 -0.72 14.19 6.76
CA LEU A 13 0.17 14.66 7.83
C LEU A 13 1.51 13.92 7.85
N GLU A 14 1.53 12.64 7.50
CA GLU A 14 2.74 11.81 7.53
C GLU A 14 3.57 11.90 6.23
N ALA A 15 2.93 12.16 5.09
CA ALA A 15 3.59 12.25 3.79
C ALA A 15 4.81 13.21 3.78
N PRO A 16 4.76 14.42 4.38
CA PRO A 16 5.93 15.30 4.44
C PRO A 16 7.11 14.70 5.22
N GLN A 17 6.83 13.95 6.29
CA GLN A 17 7.85 13.34 7.14
C GLN A 17 8.52 12.17 6.42
N LEU A 18 7.71 11.33 5.75
CA LEU A 18 8.21 10.25 4.90
C LEU A 18 9.01 10.81 3.73
N SER A 19 8.53 11.87 3.07
CA SER A 19 9.27 12.53 1.98
C SER A 19 10.66 12.96 2.44
N GLN A 20 10.78 13.60 3.61
CA GLN A 20 12.08 13.98 4.18
C GLN A 20 12.98 12.76 4.45
N LEU A 21 12.43 11.66 4.98
CA LEU A 21 13.19 10.43 5.22
C LEU A 21 13.76 9.84 3.91
N PHE A 22 13.03 9.97 2.81
CA PHE A 22 13.45 9.54 1.47
C PHE A 22 14.08 10.67 0.63
N GLY A 23 14.73 11.65 1.28
CA GLY A 23 15.53 12.67 0.61
C GLY A 23 14.73 13.69 -0.20
N GLY A 24 13.47 13.93 0.16
CA GLY A 24 12.55 14.83 -0.53
C GLY A 24 11.78 14.20 -1.68
N ALA A 25 11.77 12.87 -1.80
CA ALA A 25 11.01 12.17 -2.83
C ALA A 25 9.50 12.46 -2.70
N PRO A 26 8.76 12.60 -3.81
CA PRO A 26 7.32 12.73 -3.78
C PRO A 26 6.69 11.47 -3.17
N ILE A 27 5.71 11.65 -2.30
CA ILE A 27 4.95 10.57 -1.68
C ILE A 27 3.55 10.57 -2.28
N ASP A 28 3.23 9.50 -3.01
CA ASP A 28 1.88 9.18 -3.42
C ASP A 28 1.32 8.10 -2.49
N TYR A 29 0.08 8.26 -2.05
CA TYR A 29 -0.59 7.29 -1.19
C TYR A 29 -1.80 6.69 -1.86
N TYR A 30 -2.02 5.40 -1.61
CA TYR A 30 -3.26 4.70 -1.94
C TYR A 30 -3.97 4.35 -0.64
N HIS A 31 -5.06 5.05 -0.35
CA HIS A 31 -5.89 4.74 0.81
C HIS A 31 -6.64 3.44 0.52
N ASN A 32 -6.29 2.38 1.27
CA ASN A 32 -7.08 1.17 1.31
C ASN A 32 -8.15 1.37 2.37
N PRO A 33 -9.46 1.38 2.01
CA PRO A 33 -10.52 1.49 3.00
C PRO A 33 -10.40 0.37 4.03
N THR A 34 -10.23 0.75 5.29
CA THR A 34 -10.13 -0.15 6.44
C THR A 34 -11.41 -0.06 7.26
N ALA A 35 -11.82 -1.18 7.85
CA ALA A 35 -12.90 -1.20 8.84
C ALA A 35 -12.46 -0.63 10.20
N MET A 36 -11.15 -0.38 10.40
CA MET A 36 -10.63 0.27 11.60
C MET A 36 -11.01 1.75 11.62
N VAL A 37 -11.58 2.17 12.75
CA VAL A 37 -11.92 3.59 13.01
C VAL A 37 -10.92 4.31 13.92
N SER A 38 -9.98 3.57 14.51
CA SER A 38 -8.89 4.06 15.37
C SER A 38 -7.78 3.02 15.44
N ASP A 39 -6.58 3.42 15.89
CA ASP A 39 -5.42 2.51 16.04
C ASP A 39 -5.72 1.31 16.98
N ASP A 40 -6.58 1.51 17.99
CA ASP A 40 -6.97 0.47 18.95
C ASP A 40 -8.18 -0.37 18.51
N ASP A 41 -8.70 -0.19 17.28
CA ASP A 41 -9.88 -0.92 16.80
C ASP A 41 -9.54 -2.35 16.35
N VAL A 42 -9.40 -3.22 17.35
CA VAL A 42 -9.15 -4.66 17.19
C VAL A 42 -10.28 -5.34 16.38
N THR A 43 -11.52 -4.85 16.47
CA THR A 43 -12.64 -5.47 15.75
C THR A 43 -12.61 -5.13 14.26
N GLY A 44 -12.35 -3.86 13.92
CA GLY A 44 -12.07 -3.43 12.56
C GLY A 44 -10.90 -4.20 11.96
N TYR A 45 -9.81 -4.34 12.72
CA TYR A 45 -8.63 -5.11 12.32
C TYR A 45 -8.95 -6.57 11.96
N TYR A 46 -9.71 -7.27 12.80
CA TYR A 46 -10.11 -8.66 12.49
C TYR A 46 -11.03 -8.77 11.28
N ARG A 47 -11.89 -7.78 11.03
CA ARG A 47 -12.74 -7.75 9.83
C ARG A 47 -11.90 -7.55 8.58
N ASP A 48 -10.91 -6.67 8.63
CA ASP A 48 -9.97 -6.42 7.54
C ASP A 48 -9.08 -7.63 7.26
N LEU A 49 -8.59 -8.30 8.31
CA LEU A 49 -7.89 -9.58 8.19
C LEU A 49 -8.76 -10.65 7.55
N THR A 50 -10.04 -10.72 7.93
CA THR A 50 -10.99 -11.69 7.34
C THR A 50 -11.25 -11.37 5.87
N GLN A 51 -11.45 -10.09 5.51
CA GLN A 51 -11.58 -9.65 4.12
C GLN A 51 -10.32 -9.98 3.31
N ALA A 52 -9.14 -9.68 3.85
CA ALA A 52 -7.87 -10.03 3.26
C ALA A 52 -7.71 -11.55 3.07
N GLY A 53 -8.10 -12.34 4.08
CA GLY A 53 -8.17 -13.80 3.98
C GLY A 53 -9.07 -14.29 2.84
N THR A 54 -10.24 -13.67 2.64
CA THR A 54 -11.12 -13.99 1.50
C THR A 54 -10.55 -13.55 0.15
N GLN A 55 -9.77 -12.46 0.09
CA GLN A 55 -9.01 -12.06 -1.10
C GLN A 55 -7.92 -13.09 -1.45
N LYS A 56 -7.31 -13.70 -0.44
CA LYS A 56 -6.28 -14.76 -0.56
C LYS A 56 -6.79 -16.01 -1.31
N LEU A 57 -8.12 -16.20 -1.39
CA LEU A 57 -8.76 -17.26 -2.18
C LEU A 57 -8.82 -16.97 -3.70
N GLY A 58 -8.09 -15.96 -4.18
CA GLY A 58 -7.92 -15.68 -5.61
C GLY A 58 -8.99 -14.78 -6.22
N ARG A 59 -9.85 -14.16 -5.41
CA ARG A 59 -10.75 -13.11 -5.89
C ARG A 59 -9.98 -11.80 -6.03
N ILE A 60 -9.83 -11.34 -7.26
CA ILE A 60 -9.40 -9.98 -7.55
C ILE A 60 -10.50 -9.03 -7.06
N THR A 61 -10.21 -8.25 -6.02
CA THR A 61 -11.15 -7.26 -5.49
C THR A 61 -10.84 -5.87 -6.04
N LYS A 62 -11.75 -4.92 -5.79
CA LYS A 62 -11.60 -3.53 -6.25
C LYS A 62 -10.33 -2.89 -5.67
N GLU A 63 -9.97 -3.24 -4.44
CA GLU A 63 -8.78 -2.74 -3.75
C GLU A 63 -7.50 -3.19 -4.45
N VAL A 64 -7.43 -4.46 -4.88
CA VAL A 64 -6.27 -4.98 -5.63
C VAL A 64 -6.16 -4.27 -6.98
N ASN A 65 -7.26 -4.09 -7.70
CA ASN A 65 -7.25 -3.39 -8.99
C ASN A 65 -6.88 -1.91 -8.85
N GLY A 66 -7.38 -1.24 -7.81
CA GLY A 66 -7.02 0.14 -7.50
C GLY A 66 -5.53 0.27 -7.20
N LEU A 67 -4.96 -0.63 -6.38
CA LEU A 67 -3.53 -0.64 -6.10
C LEU A 67 -2.69 -0.89 -7.36
N VAL A 68 -3.09 -1.83 -8.23
CA VAL A 68 -2.40 -2.07 -9.52
C VAL A 68 -2.41 -0.80 -10.39
N HIS A 69 -3.55 -0.13 -10.48
CA HIS A 69 -3.66 1.12 -11.24
C HIS A 69 -2.78 2.23 -10.64
N HIS A 70 -2.77 2.35 -9.32
CA HIS A 70 -1.94 3.31 -8.60
C HIS A 70 -0.44 3.06 -8.85
N LEU A 71 0.04 1.82 -8.69
CA LEU A 71 1.44 1.46 -8.94
C LEU A 71 1.85 1.72 -10.40
N ARG A 72 0.98 1.43 -11.37
CA ARG A 72 1.24 1.74 -12.78
C ARG A 72 1.35 3.24 -13.05
N THR A 73 0.54 4.04 -12.38
CA THR A 73 0.60 5.51 -12.48
C THR A 73 1.91 6.04 -11.90
N ALA A 74 2.34 5.52 -10.74
CA ALA A 74 3.63 5.83 -10.13
C ALA A 74 4.81 5.40 -11.02
N LEU A 75 4.76 4.20 -11.60
CA LEU A 75 5.77 3.74 -12.55
C LEU A 75 5.86 4.64 -13.80
N ALA A 76 4.72 5.10 -14.30
CA ALA A 76 4.68 6.01 -15.44
C ALA A 76 5.28 7.39 -15.10
N SER A 77 5.14 7.87 -13.86
CA SER A 77 5.67 9.18 -13.44
C SER A 77 7.19 9.19 -13.27
N VAL A 78 7.80 8.08 -12.81
CA VAL A 78 9.25 7.97 -12.62
C VAL A 78 10.02 7.62 -13.90
N GLY A 79 9.32 7.15 -14.94
CA GLY A 79 9.89 6.82 -16.25
C GLY A 79 10.75 5.54 -16.24
N ARG A 80 11.33 5.19 -17.39
CA ARG A 80 11.94 3.85 -17.65
C ARG A 80 13.09 3.44 -16.70
N ASN A 81 13.80 4.41 -16.13
CA ASN A 81 14.93 4.18 -15.24
C ASN A 81 14.62 4.58 -13.79
N GLY A 82 13.40 5.04 -13.54
CA GLY A 82 12.95 5.41 -12.22
C GLY A 82 12.69 4.19 -11.35
N ARG A 83 12.54 4.44 -10.05
CA ARG A 83 12.15 3.41 -9.08
C ARG A 83 11.00 3.92 -8.23
N VAL A 84 10.12 3.01 -7.85
CA VAL A 84 9.02 3.23 -6.91
C VAL A 84 9.32 2.43 -5.66
N ILE A 85 9.36 3.09 -4.50
CA ILE A 85 9.41 2.43 -3.20
C ILE A 85 7.97 2.32 -2.70
N HIS A 86 7.43 1.11 -2.64
CA HIS A 86 6.08 0.85 -2.16
C HIS A 86 6.14 0.35 -0.72
N LEU A 87 5.62 1.16 0.21
CA LEU A 87 5.52 0.81 1.62
C LEU A 87 4.19 0.08 1.86
N ALA A 88 4.25 -1.15 2.32
CA ALA A 88 3.07 -1.95 2.62
C ALA A 88 3.09 -2.36 4.09
N HIS A 89 2.02 -2.03 4.83
CA HIS A 89 1.90 -2.38 6.24
C HIS A 89 0.68 -3.26 6.51
N SER A 90 0.84 -4.27 7.38
CA SER A 90 -0.23 -5.15 7.86
C SER A 90 -1.09 -5.72 6.71
N GLN A 91 -2.39 -5.45 6.66
CA GLN A 91 -3.30 -5.89 5.58
C GLN A 91 -2.82 -5.46 4.18
N GLY A 92 -2.16 -4.29 4.09
CA GLY A 92 -1.58 -3.77 2.86
C GLY A 92 -0.52 -4.70 2.26
N VAL A 93 0.18 -5.49 3.07
CA VAL A 93 1.14 -6.51 2.58
C VAL A 93 0.44 -7.55 1.73
N LEU A 94 -0.77 -7.97 2.13
CA LEU A 94 -1.51 -8.98 1.38
C LEU A 94 -2.06 -8.42 0.06
N VAL A 95 -2.67 -7.24 0.11
CA VAL A 95 -3.18 -6.56 -1.10
C VAL A 95 -2.03 -6.31 -2.08
N THR A 96 -0.87 -5.90 -1.57
CA THR A 96 0.36 -5.75 -2.34
C THR A 96 0.81 -7.06 -2.98
N ALA A 97 0.84 -8.16 -2.23
CA ALA A 97 1.22 -9.47 -2.77
C ALA A 97 0.28 -9.94 -3.90
N LEU A 98 -1.01 -9.60 -3.84
CA LEU A 98 -1.97 -9.89 -4.91
C LEU A 98 -1.81 -8.93 -6.10
N ALA A 99 -1.54 -7.65 -5.86
CA ALA A 99 -1.30 -6.67 -6.90
C ALA A 99 -0.03 -6.99 -7.71
N CYS A 100 1.06 -7.39 -7.04
CA CYS A 100 2.31 -7.79 -7.69
C CYS A 100 2.12 -8.94 -8.70
N LYS A 101 1.17 -9.84 -8.49
CA LYS A 101 0.85 -10.92 -9.43
C LYS A 101 0.18 -10.43 -10.72
N GLN A 102 -0.34 -9.21 -10.74
CA GLN A 102 -0.98 -8.58 -11.90
C GLN A 102 -0.06 -7.59 -12.63
N LEU A 103 1.15 -7.37 -12.11
CA LEU A 103 2.17 -6.55 -12.74
C LEU A 103 3.05 -7.39 -13.66
N LEU A 104 3.51 -6.78 -14.75
CA LEU A 104 4.45 -7.37 -15.68
C LEU A 104 5.84 -7.48 -15.01
N PRO A 105 6.69 -8.45 -15.41
CA PRO A 105 8.04 -8.56 -14.86
C PRO A 105 8.85 -7.24 -14.93
N LYS A 106 8.74 -6.50 -16.04
CA LYS A 106 9.39 -5.19 -16.23
C LYS A 106 8.85 -4.08 -15.32
N GLU A 107 7.58 -4.17 -14.93
CA GLU A 107 6.99 -3.25 -13.95
C GLU A 107 7.56 -3.58 -12.57
N MET A 108 7.63 -4.88 -12.22
CA MET A 108 8.17 -5.36 -10.94
C MET A 108 9.65 -5.03 -10.74
N GLU A 109 10.47 -5.01 -11.79
CA GLU A 109 11.90 -4.64 -11.72
C GLU A 109 12.14 -3.21 -11.22
N GLN A 110 11.14 -2.32 -11.35
CA GLN A 110 11.21 -0.92 -10.93
C GLN A 110 10.55 -0.67 -9.56
N ILE A 111 9.93 -1.68 -8.96
CA ILE A 111 9.24 -1.54 -7.66
C ILE A 111 10.06 -2.24 -6.59
N GLU A 112 10.42 -1.49 -5.56
CA GLU A 112 10.96 -2.02 -4.32
C GLU A 112 9.87 -2.02 -3.25
N VAL A 113 9.50 -3.19 -2.75
CA VAL A 113 8.44 -3.34 -1.74
C VAL A 113 9.06 -3.46 -0.35
N LEU A 114 8.74 -2.53 0.54
CA LEU A 114 9.07 -2.63 1.96
C LEU A 114 7.81 -3.07 2.72
N ALA A 115 7.79 -4.35 3.08
CA ALA A 115 6.72 -4.94 3.86
C ALA A 115 7.02 -4.80 5.36
N LEU A 116 6.14 -4.11 6.06
CA LEU A 116 6.21 -3.89 7.50
C LEU A 116 5.06 -4.67 8.15
N ASP A 117 5.41 -5.75 8.84
CA ASP A 117 4.47 -6.51 9.67
C ASP A 117 4.88 -6.26 11.12
N THR A 118 4.01 -5.62 11.89
CA THR A 118 4.21 -5.49 13.34
C THR A 118 3.88 -6.83 13.97
N CYS A 119 4.93 -7.54 14.42
CA CYS A 119 4.81 -8.69 15.31
C CYS A 119 4.09 -8.32 16.61
#